data_AF-A0A6C0L711-F1
#
_entry.id   AF-A0A6C0L711-F1
#
_cell.length_a   1.000
_cell.length_b   1.000
_cell.length_c   1.000
_cell.angle_alpha   90.00
_cell.angle_beta   90.00
_cell.angle_gamma   90.00
#
_symmetry.space_group_name_H-M   'P 1'
#
loop_
_entity.id
_entity.type
_entity.pdbx_description
1 polymer ?
#
loop_
_entity_poly.entity_id
_entity_poly.type
_entity_poly.pdbx_seq_one_letter_code
_entity_poly.pdbx_strand_id
1 'polypeptide(L)' 'MDLAELRKQKILDMSIFDWVTSLLGAFWLSYVFDIKWSMMFAFLLFWIAFGVVVHAYFKIPTMFGYYLGINEKPLR' A
#
# COMPACT_ATOMS: atom_id res chain seq x y z
N MET A 1 11.43 -9.34 -18.96
CA MET A 1 11.27 -9.70 -17.54
C MET A 1 9.84 -10.11 -17.34
N ASP A 2 9.61 -11.32 -16.84
CA ASP A 2 8.26 -11.80 -16.55
C ASP A 2 7.68 -11.01 -15.37
N LEU A 3 6.42 -10.57 -15.46
CA LEU A 3 5.73 -9.85 -14.39
C LEU A 3 5.67 -10.69 -13.10
N ALA A 4 5.71 -12.02 -13.24
CA ALA A 4 5.76 -12.95 -12.12
C ALA A 4 7.07 -12.84 -11.32
N GLU A 5 8.21 -12.55 -11.95
CA GLU A 5 9.50 -12.43 -11.27
C GLU A 5 9.60 -11.15 -10.44
N LEU A 6 9.03 -10.04 -10.92
CA LEU A 6 8.97 -8.76 -10.21
C LEU A 6 8.14 -8.82 -8.92
N ARG A 7 7.17 -9.75 -8.86
CA ARG A 7 6.30 -9.98 -7.70
C ARG A 7 6.85 -10.97 -6.67
N LYS A 8 8.03 -11.55 -6.95
CA LYS A 8 8.60 -12.65 -6.15
C LYS A 8 9.19 -12.17 -4.82
N GLN A 9 9.82 -10.98 -4.82
CA GLN A 9 10.37 -10.38 -3.61
C GLN A 9 9.26 -9.61 -2.88
N LYS A 10 8.96 -10.02 -1.65
CA LYS A 10 7.86 -9.48 -0.84
C LYS A 10 8.38 -8.97 0.50
N ILE A 11 7.89 -7.82 0.94
CA ILE A 11 8.10 -7.27 2.29
C ILE A 11 6.71 -7.14 2.91
N LEU A 12 6.50 -7.79 4.06
CA LEU A 12 5.18 -7.84 4.72
C LEU A 12 4.07 -8.35 3.76
N ASP A 13 4.39 -9.36 2.95
CA ASP A 13 3.52 -10.01 1.95
C ASP A 13 3.00 -9.14 0.78
N MET A 14 3.28 -7.84 0.75
CA MET A 14 3.20 -7.01 -0.46
C MET A 14 4.47 -7.15 -1.28
N SER A 15 4.35 -7.17 -2.62
CA SER A 15 5.55 -7.17 -3.45
C SER A 15 6.32 -5.88 -3.24
N ILE A 16 7.65 -5.94 -3.32
CA ILE A 16 8.50 -4.73 -3.22
C ILE A 16 8.08 -3.73 -4.31
N PHE A 17 7.68 -4.24 -5.47
CA PHE A 17 7.13 -3.41 -6.54
C PHE A 17 5.88 -2.64 -6.11
N ASP A 18 4.94 -3.27 -5.40
CA ASP A 18 3.73 -2.61 -4.89
C ASP A 18 4.08 -1.55 -3.82
N TRP A 19 5.09 -1.80 -2.98
CA TRP A 19 5.61 -0.81 -2.03
C TRP A 19 6.22 0.40 -2.73
N VAL A 20 7.09 0.17 -3.71
CA VAL A 20 7.77 1.23 -4.46
C VAL A 20 6.76 2.06 -5.25
N THR A 21 5.82 1.41 -5.94
CA THR A 21 4.76 2.12 -6.70
C THR A 21 3.84 2.92 -5.78
N SER A 22 3.46 2.37 -4.62
CA SER A 22 2.67 3.09 -3.61
C SER A 22 3.41 4.31 -3.06
N LEU A 23 4.69 4.18 -2.72
CA LEU A 23 5.52 5.29 -2.22
C LEU A 23 5.76 6.35 -3.29
N LEU A 24 5.95 5.95 -4.55
CA LEU A 24 6.04 6.88 -5.67
C LEU A 24 4.73 7.65 -5.86
N GLY A 25 3.58 6.97 -5.75
CA GLY A 25 2.26 7.61 -5.78
C GLY A 25 2.08 8.62 -4.65
N ALA A 26 2.46 8.26 -3.41
CA ALA A 26 2.43 9.16 -2.27
C ALA A 26 3.33 10.39 -2.47
N PHE A 27 4.55 10.19 -2.98
CA PHE A 27 5.48 11.28 -3.28
C PHE A 27 4.93 12.22 -4.36
N TRP A 28 4.37 11.68 -5.43
CA TRP A 28 3.77 12.48 -6.49
C TRP A 28 2.57 13.30 -5.98
N LEU A 29 1.70 12.70 -5.17
CA LEU A 29 0.59 13.41 -4.54
C LEU A 29 1.07 14.50 -3.58
N SER A 30 2.11 14.23 -2.78
CA SER A 30 2.70 15.24 -1.92
C SER A 30 3.22 16.44 -2.73
N TYR A 31 3.77 16.21 -3.92
CA TYR A 31 4.22 17.27 -4.82
C TYR A 31 3.05 18.05 -5.43
N VAL A 32 2.01 17.36 -5.91
CA VAL A 32 0.82 17.97 -6.53
C VAL A 32 0.05 18.84 -5.53
N PHE A 33 -0.04 18.41 -4.27
CA PHE A 33 -0.78 19.11 -3.22
C PHE A 33 0.10 20.03 -2.34
N ASP A 34 1.37 20.22 -2.70
CA ASP A 34 2.36 21.03 -1.96
C ASP A 34 2.36 20.73 -0.44
N ILE A 35 2.35 19.44 -0.10
CA ILE A 35 2.29 19.01 1.30
C ILE A 35 3.61 19.34 1.98
N LYS A 36 3.54 20.20 2.99
CA LYS A 36 4.69 20.60 3.81
C LYS A 36 5.34 19.39 4.46
N TRP A 37 6.67 19.41 4.54
CA TRP A 37 7.46 18.36 5.18
C TRP A 37 7.02 18.07 6.63
N SER A 38 6.57 19.09 7.36
CA SER A 38 6.02 18.94 8.73
C SER A 38 4.76 18.08 8.80
N MET A 39 4.01 17.98 7.70
CA MET A 39 2.79 17.18 7.59
C MET A 39 3.04 15.81 6.94
N MET A 40 4.27 15.54 6.47
CA MET A 40 4.60 14.32 5.74
C MET A 40 4.29 13.06 6.56
N PHE A 41 4.57 13.07 7.86
CA PHE A 41 4.26 11.93 8.72
C PHE A 41 2.74 11.65 8.82
N ALA A 42 1.94 12.71 9.02
CA ALA A 42 0.49 12.59 9.04
C ALA A 42 -0.08 12.17 7.68
N PHE A 43 0.51 12.67 6.59
CA PHE A 43 0.16 12.28 5.23
C PHE A 43 0.46 10.80 4.96
N LEU A 44 1.62 10.29 5.36
CA LEU A 44 1.97 8.87 5.21
C LEU A 44 1.05 7.97 6.04
N LEU A 45 0.70 8.37 7.26
CA LEU A 45 -0.29 7.65 8.06
C LEU A 45 -1.66 7.60 7.37
N PHE A 46 -2.12 8.73 6.83
CA PHE A 46 -3.35 8.81 6.06
C PHE A 46 -3.26 7.96 4.78
N TRP A 47 -2.12 7.96 4.09
CA TRP A 47 -1.88 7.17 2.89
C TRP A 47 -2.00 5.67 3.16
N ILE A 48 -1.43 5.20 4.27
CA ILE A 48 -1.57 3.81 4.72
C ILE A 48 -3.04 3.50 5.01
N ALA A 49 -3.72 4.36 5.79
CA ALA A 49 -5.14 4.17 6.12
C ALA A 49 -6.02 4.15 4.85
N PHE A 50 -5.77 5.05 3.90
CA PHE A 50 -6.42 5.07 2.59
C PHE A 50 -6.19 3.77 1.83
N GLY A 51 -4.96 3.27 1.79
CA GLY A 51 -4.63 1.98 1.19
C GLY A 51 -5.45 0.84 1.80
N VAL A 52 -5.59 0.79 3.12
CA VAL A 52 -6.39 -0.22 3.83
C VAL A 52 -7.86 -0.15 3.41
N VAL A 53 -8.44 1.05 3.39
CA VAL A 53 -9.84 1.27 3.00
C VAL A 53 -10.07 0.87 1.54
N VAL A 54 -9.16 1.23 0.63
CA VAL A 54 -9.23 0.84 -0.78
C VAL A 54 -9.20 -0.68 -0.91
N HIS A 55 -8.26 -1.36 -0.27
CA HIS A 55 -8.19 -2.83 -0.32
C HIS A 55 -9.45 -3.49 0.26
N ALA A 56 -10.01 -2.95 1.35
CA ALA A 56 -11.26 -3.41 1.93
C ALA A 56 -12.45 -3.20 0.99
N TYR A 57 -12.56 -2.03 0.34
CA TYR A 57 -13.63 -1.71 -0.59
C TYR A 57 -13.61 -2.61 -1.83
N PHE A 58 -12.43 -2.83 -2.41
CA PHE A 58 -12.25 -3.72 -3.57
C PHE A 58 -12.20 -5.20 -3.18
N LYS A 59 -12.40 -5.54 -1.90
CA LYS A 59 -12.33 -6.91 -1.35
C LYS A 59 -11.05 -7.64 -1.76
N ILE A 60 -9.94 -6.91 -1.85
CA ILE A 60 -8.63 -7.47 -2.17
C ILE A 60 -8.09 -8.06 -0.87
N PRO A 61 -7.97 -9.40 -0.75
CA PRO A 61 -7.53 -10.00 0.48
C PRO A 61 -6.05 -9.69 0.68
N THR A 62 -5.76 -8.94 1.75
CA THR A 62 -4.39 -8.62 2.18
C THR A 62 -4.14 -9.21 3.55
N MET A 63 -2.89 -9.61 3.83
CA MET A 63 -2.50 -10.10 5.16
C MET A 63 -2.72 -9.04 6.25
N PHE A 64 -2.48 -7.77 5.93
CA PHE A 64 -2.76 -6.67 6.85
C PHE A 64 -4.27 -6.56 7.16
N GLY A 65 -5.14 -6.64 6.15
CA GLY A 65 -6.58 -6.70 6.35
C GLY A 65 -7.04 -7.95 7.11
N TYR A 66 -6.36 -9.10 6.94
CA TYR A 66 -6.59 -10.30 7.74
C TYR A 66 -6.21 -10.08 9.22
N TYR A 67 -5.06 -9.47 9.51
CA TYR A 67 -4.66 -9.12 10.88
C TYR A 67 -5.62 -8.12 11.54
N LEU A 68 -6.24 -7.25 10.75
CA LEU A 68 -7.28 -6.33 11.22
C LEU A 68 -8.68 -6.97 11.32
N GLY A 69 -8.84 -8.24 10.94
CA GLY A 69 -10.12 -8.94 10.96
C GLY A 69 -11.13 -8.48 9.88
N ILE A 70 -10.65 -7.76 8.86
CA ILE A 70 -11.47 -7.20 7.77
C ILE A 70 -11.62 -8.20 6.61
N ASN A 71 -10.57 -8.97 6.33
CA ASN A 71 -10.50 -9.88 5.18
C ASN A 71 -10.34 -11.34 5.63
N GLU A 72 -10.82 -12.28 4.81
CA GLU A 72 -10.42 -13.67 4.91
C GLU A 72 -8.93 -13.83 4.55
N LYS A 73 -8.32 -14.92 5.05
CA LYS A 73 -6.91 -15.20 4.81
C LYS A 73 -6.65 -15.30 3.29
N PRO A 74 -5.78 -14.45 2.71
CA PRO A 74 -5.50 -14.52 1.28
C PRO A 74 -4.95 -15.90 0.88
N LEU A 75 -5.53 -16.47 -0.19
CA LEU A 75 -5.00 -17.68 -0.83
C LEU A 75 -3.67 -17.33 -1.50
N ARG A 76 -2.64 -18.13 -1.19
CA ARG A 76 -1.24 -17.93 -1.60
C ARG A 76 -1.03 -18.14 -3.10
#